data_AF-A0A928T781-F1
#
_entry.id   AF-A0A928T781-F1
#
_cell.length_a   1.000
_cell.length_b   1.000
_cell.length_c   1.000
_cell.angle_alpha   90.00
_cell.angle_beta   90.00
_cell.angle_gamma   90.00
#
_symmetry.space_group_name_H-M   'P 1'
#
loop_
_entity.id
_entity.type
_entity.pdbx_description
1 polymer ?
#
loop_
_entity_poly.entity_id
_entity_poly.type
_entity_poly.pdbx_seq_one_letter_code
_entity_poly.pdbx_strand_id
1 'polypeptide(L)'
;MKLHLLTTLTVLPAPEDRRRDHEIVEEWARGLDWVHWLLGSVRARTEHLMMNGGGWTGYAEGAFRAAVGPALEKAWSAAHANDLEALRAADAELGARLGAEDRARSIRAGALLLKSTRHARYQGILGHFRDQIALGAAEGHLATVWAAVGHFFHLSLANVIAEYLRLEWEIGTRGDPRCQQPNFGRMTSELLLGRVAEPRVM
;
A
#
# COMPACT_ATOMS: atom_id res chain seq x y z
N MET A 1 -16.59 -36.84 9.77
CA MET A 1 -16.59 -35.36 9.71
C MET A 1 -15.20 -34.87 10.02
N LYS A 2 -14.42 -34.45 9.02
CA LYS A 2 -13.07 -33.91 9.21
C LYS A 2 -13.17 -32.39 9.26
N LEU A 3 -12.83 -31.79 10.39
CA LEU A 3 -12.62 -30.35 10.49
C LEU A 3 -11.40 -29.99 9.63
N HIS A 4 -11.63 -29.22 8.56
CA HIS A 4 -10.56 -28.52 7.89
C HIS A 4 -10.14 -27.36 8.79
N LEU A 5 -9.00 -27.54 9.46
CA LEU A 5 -8.26 -26.45 10.09
C LEU A 5 -7.91 -25.45 8.99
N LEU A 6 -8.58 -24.29 9.00
CA LEU A 6 -8.16 -23.11 8.27
C LEU A 6 -6.77 -22.75 8.78
N THR A 7 -5.76 -23.02 7.96
CA THR A 7 -4.40 -22.57 8.23
C THR A 7 -4.39 -21.07 8.00
N THR A 8 -4.47 -20.30 9.06
CA THR A 8 -4.09 -18.89 9.05
C THR A 8 -2.63 -18.85 8.58
N LEU A 9 -2.40 -18.39 7.35
CA LEU A 9 -1.08 -18.21 6.75
C LEU A 9 -0.41 -16.98 7.40
N THR A 10 -0.13 -17.07 8.70
CA THR A 10 0.84 -16.20 9.35
C THR A 10 2.15 -16.99 9.39
N VAL A 11 2.85 -17.05 8.25
CA VAL A 11 4.18 -17.67 8.20
C VAL A 11 5.17 -16.60 8.61
N LEU A 12 5.38 -16.48 9.92
CA LEU A 12 6.63 -15.95 10.44
C LEU A 12 7.76 -16.83 9.86
N PRO A 13 8.87 -16.25 9.37
CA PRO A 13 10.01 -17.03 8.92
C PRO A 13 10.48 -17.95 10.05
N ALA A 14 10.90 -19.17 9.70
CA ALA A 14 11.45 -20.10 10.67
C ALA A 14 12.65 -19.45 11.40
N PRO A 15 12.85 -19.71 12.70
CA PRO A 15 13.89 -19.04 13.51
C PRO A 15 15.34 -19.27 13.04
N GLU A 16 15.54 -20.03 11.97
CA GLU A 16 16.84 -20.37 11.39
C GLU A 16 17.10 -19.69 10.04
N ASP A 17 16.18 -18.85 9.57
CA ASP A 17 16.32 -18.16 8.30
C ASP A 17 17.34 -17.01 8.41
N ARG A 18 18.58 -17.27 7.96
CA ARG A 18 19.70 -16.30 7.97
C ARG A 18 19.62 -15.26 6.84
N ARG A 19 18.57 -15.29 6.02
CA ARG A 19 18.32 -14.30 4.97
C ARG A 19 18.04 -12.94 5.60
N ARG A 20 18.53 -11.87 4.97
CA ARG A 20 18.26 -10.50 5.47
C ARG A 20 16.78 -10.17 5.24
N ASP A 21 16.15 -9.42 6.13
CA ASP A 21 14.70 -9.10 6.08
C ASP A 21 14.21 -8.62 4.70
N HIS A 22 15.03 -7.87 3.95
CA HIS A 22 14.69 -7.41 2.61
C HIS A 22 14.66 -8.52 1.54
N GLU A 23 15.46 -9.57 1.69
CA GLU A 23 15.48 -10.74 0.79
C GLU A 23 14.20 -11.56 0.94
N ILE A 24 13.68 -11.65 2.17
CA ILE A 24 12.41 -12.31 2.49
C ILE A 24 11.24 -11.55 1.84
N VAL A 25 11.24 -10.22 1.93
CA VAL A 25 10.21 -9.38 1.29
C VAL A 25 10.23 -9.52 -0.24
N GLU A 26 11.40 -9.54 -0.87
CA GLU A 26 11.52 -9.72 -2.33
C GLU A 26 11.12 -11.13 -2.78
N GLU A 27 11.36 -12.17 -1.98
CA GLU A 27 10.92 -13.54 -2.29
C GLU A 27 9.40 -13.70 -2.18
N TRP A 28 8.78 -13.07 -1.18
CA TRP A 28 7.33 -13.05 -1.04
C TRP A 28 6.64 -12.28 -2.16
N ALA A 29 7.29 -11.24 -2.72
CA ALA A 29 6.79 -10.52 -3.89
C ALA A 29 6.69 -11.39 -5.15
N ARG A 30 7.48 -12.47 -5.29
CA ARG A 30 7.42 -13.37 -6.46
C ARG A 30 6.13 -14.19 -6.54
N GLY A 31 5.37 -14.31 -5.45
CA GLY A 31 4.06 -14.96 -5.43
C GLY A 31 2.89 -14.02 -5.75
N LEU A 32 3.16 -12.76 -6.09
CA LEU A 32 2.17 -11.68 -6.20
C LEU A 32 1.85 -11.26 -7.63
N ASP A 33 1.99 -12.14 -8.63
CA ASP A 33 1.65 -11.82 -10.03
C ASP A 33 0.22 -11.28 -10.20
N TRP A 34 -0.71 -11.76 -9.37
CA TRP A 34 -2.08 -11.26 -9.34
C TRP A 34 -2.18 -9.81 -8.81
N VAL A 35 -1.27 -9.36 -7.94
CA VAL A 35 -1.16 -7.96 -7.50
C VAL A 35 -0.71 -7.08 -8.66
N HIS A 36 0.30 -7.52 -9.41
CA HIS A 36 0.76 -6.82 -10.60
C HIS A 36 -0.36 -6.69 -11.64
N TRP A 37 -1.18 -7.73 -11.81
CA TRP A 37 -2.37 -7.66 -12.64
C TRP A 37 -3.39 -6.63 -12.12
N LEU A 38 -3.69 -6.67 -10.81
CA LEU A 38 -4.67 -5.78 -10.17
C LEU A 38 -4.27 -4.31 -10.29
N LEU A 39 -3.02 -3.99 -9.94
CA LEU A 39 -2.44 -2.65 -10.04
C LEU A 39 -2.15 -2.24 -11.48
N GLY A 40 -2.09 -3.19 -12.42
CA GLY A 40 -1.93 -2.93 -13.85
C GLY A 40 -3.02 -2.01 -14.41
N SER A 41 -4.24 -2.06 -13.84
CA SER A 41 -5.35 -1.17 -14.21
C SER A 41 -5.08 0.31 -13.87
N VAL A 42 -4.45 0.55 -12.71
CA VAL A 42 -4.01 1.86 -12.24
C VAL A 42 -2.83 2.34 -13.08
N ARG A 43 -1.82 1.48 -13.26
CA ARG A 43 -0.64 1.76 -14.08
C ARG A 43 -1.04 2.20 -15.49
N ALA A 44 -1.86 1.43 -16.19
CA ALA A 44 -2.23 1.72 -17.57
C ALA A 44 -2.99 3.05 -17.78
N ARG A 45 -3.65 3.58 -16.73
CA ARG A 45 -4.54 4.75 -16.83
C ARG A 45 -4.05 5.97 -16.04
N THR A 46 -2.88 5.85 -15.42
CA THR A 46 -2.26 6.90 -14.63
C THR A 46 -0.90 7.22 -15.24
N GLU A 47 -0.71 8.48 -15.64
CA GLU A 47 0.56 8.96 -16.21
C GLU A 47 1.60 9.15 -15.12
N HIS A 48 1.22 9.83 -14.03
CA HIS A 48 1.99 9.99 -12.80
C HIS A 48 1.05 9.91 -11.60
N LEU A 49 1.53 9.41 -10.46
CA LEU A 49 0.82 9.43 -9.17
C LEU A 49 1.38 10.55 -8.29
N MET A 50 2.45 10.25 -7.54
CA MET A 50 3.13 11.18 -6.64
C MET A 50 4.57 11.43 -7.11
N MET A 51 5.22 10.42 -7.71
CA MET A 51 6.53 10.62 -8.32
C MET A 51 6.37 11.43 -9.62
N ASN A 52 6.73 12.71 -9.56
CA ASN A 52 6.89 13.61 -10.70
C ASN A 52 8.35 14.05 -10.82
N GLY A 53 8.78 14.49 -12.02
CA GLY A 53 9.95 15.33 -12.38
C GLY A 53 11.27 15.29 -11.60
N GLY A 54 11.28 15.27 -10.26
CA GLY A 54 12.44 15.21 -9.37
C GLY A 54 12.99 13.81 -9.07
N GLY A 55 12.43 12.76 -9.68
CA GLY A 55 12.96 11.39 -9.61
C GLY A 55 12.67 10.64 -8.32
N TRP A 56 13.10 9.38 -8.28
CA TRP A 56 12.74 8.44 -7.21
C TRP A 56 13.15 8.89 -5.81
N THR A 57 14.38 9.37 -5.64
CA THR A 57 14.91 9.75 -4.32
C THR A 57 14.13 10.92 -3.72
N GLY A 58 13.76 11.93 -4.52
CA GLY A 58 12.97 13.06 -4.06
C GLY A 58 11.57 12.65 -3.61
N TYR A 59 10.95 11.72 -4.33
CA TYR A 59 9.66 11.14 -3.94
C TYR A 59 9.77 10.32 -2.64
N ALA A 60 10.75 9.41 -2.58
CA ALA A 60 10.94 8.48 -1.47
C ALA A 60 11.20 9.21 -0.14
N GLU A 61 12.12 10.18 -0.15
CA GLU A 61 12.49 10.95 1.04
C GLU A 61 11.48 12.07 1.35
N GLY A 62 10.73 12.54 0.36
CA GLY A 62 9.71 13.56 0.50
C GLY A 62 8.32 12.98 0.77
N ALA A 63 7.50 12.92 -0.28
CA ALA A 63 6.07 12.59 -0.19
C ALA A 63 5.82 11.21 0.45
N PHE A 64 6.64 10.21 0.13
CA PHE A 64 6.46 8.87 0.68
C PHE A 64 6.70 8.84 2.20
N ARG A 65 7.90 9.26 2.65
CA ARG A 65 8.26 9.25 4.08
C ARG A 65 7.36 10.16 4.91
N ALA A 66 6.98 11.33 4.39
CA ALA A 66 6.22 12.34 5.14
C ALA A 66 4.70 12.07 5.20
N ALA A 67 4.11 11.47 4.17
CA ALA A 67 2.66 11.34 4.06
C ALA A 67 2.20 9.92 3.73
N VAL A 68 2.68 9.34 2.63
CA VAL A 68 2.09 8.12 2.08
C VAL A 68 2.41 6.87 2.90
N GLY A 69 3.68 6.66 3.30
CA GLY A 69 4.10 5.55 4.14
C GLY A 69 3.34 5.50 5.48
N PRO A 70 3.28 6.61 6.25
CA PRO A 70 2.45 6.70 7.45
C PRO A 70 0.97 6.39 7.21
N ALA A 71 0.40 6.85 6.09
CA ALA A 71 -1.00 6.60 5.77
C ALA A 71 -1.26 5.12 5.42
N LEU A 72 -0.35 4.46 4.69
CA LEU A 72 -0.43 3.02 4.39
C LEU A 72 -0.44 2.19 5.67
N GLU A 73 0.46 2.49 6.60
CA GLU A 73 0.55 1.80 7.89
C GLU A 73 -0.73 1.98 8.71
N LYS A 74 -1.21 3.22 8.87
CA LYS A 74 -2.44 3.54 9.61
C LYS A 74 -3.66 2.86 8.98
N ALA A 75 -3.82 2.97 7.67
CA ALA A 75 -4.95 2.40 6.95
C ALA A 75 -4.93 0.87 6.99
N TRP A 76 -3.77 0.23 6.86
CA TRP A 76 -3.66 -1.23 6.96
C TRP A 76 -3.99 -1.72 8.36
N SER A 77 -3.50 -1.01 9.38
CA SER A 77 -3.79 -1.32 10.79
C SER A 77 -5.28 -1.17 11.11
N ALA A 78 -5.90 -0.10 10.61
CA ALA A 78 -7.35 0.11 10.74
C ALA A 78 -8.16 -0.99 10.02
N ALA A 79 -7.74 -1.37 8.80
CA ALA A 79 -8.36 -2.46 8.06
C ALA A 79 -8.23 -3.79 8.82
N HIS A 80 -7.05 -4.07 9.37
CA HIS A 80 -6.78 -5.27 10.17
C HIS A 80 -7.62 -5.32 11.46
N ALA A 81 -7.83 -4.18 12.10
CA ALA A 81 -8.69 -4.04 13.28
C ALA A 81 -10.20 -4.00 12.94
N ASN A 82 -10.57 -4.03 11.65
CA ASN A 82 -11.93 -3.83 11.16
C ASN A 82 -12.56 -2.50 11.66
N ASP A 83 -11.73 -1.46 11.79
CA ASP A 83 -12.11 -0.13 12.28
C ASP A 83 -12.30 0.84 11.10
N LEU A 84 -13.57 1.06 10.74
CA LEU A 84 -13.94 1.92 9.62
C LEU A 84 -13.64 3.39 9.89
N GLU A 85 -13.82 3.85 11.12
CA GLU A 85 -13.61 5.25 11.46
C GLU A 85 -12.11 5.59 11.44
N ALA A 86 -11.27 4.70 11.97
CA ALA A 86 -9.81 4.86 11.85
C ALA A 86 -9.34 4.84 10.39
N LEU A 87 -9.94 3.99 9.55
CA LEU A 87 -9.61 3.94 8.12
C LEU A 87 -10.01 5.24 7.40
N ARG A 88 -11.19 5.80 7.70
CA ARG A 88 -11.63 7.10 7.17
C ARG A 88 -10.75 8.24 7.67
N ALA A 89 -10.35 8.22 8.93
CA ALA A 89 -9.45 9.22 9.50
C ALA A 89 -8.08 9.20 8.82
N ALA A 90 -7.54 8.00 8.54
CA ALA A 90 -6.29 7.86 7.79
C ALA A 90 -6.40 8.41 6.36
N ASP A 91 -7.55 8.21 5.70
CA ASP A 91 -7.84 8.75 4.36
C ASP A 91 -7.88 10.28 4.36
N ALA A 92 -8.64 10.86 5.29
CA ALA A 92 -8.75 12.32 5.42
C ALA A 92 -7.40 12.97 5.81
N GLU A 93 -6.64 12.35 6.70
CA GLU A 93 -5.31 12.83 7.10
C GLU A 93 -4.35 12.82 5.90
N LEU A 94 -4.38 11.78 5.07
CA LEU A 94 -3.59 11.74 3.85
C LEU A 94 -4.01 12.87 2.90
N GLY A 95 -5.31 13.05 2.65
CA GLY A 95 -5.83 14.12 1.79
C GLY A 95 -5.39 15.52 2.24
N ALA A 96 -5.28 15.76 3.54
CA ALA A 96 -4.81 17.02 4.11
C ALA A 96 -3.30 17.26 3.95
N ARG A 97 -2.48 16.21 3.81
CA ARG A 97 -1.02 16.30 3.65
C ARG A 97 -0.60 16.44 2.18
N LEU A 98 -1.49 16.16 1.24
CA LEU A 98 -1.21 16.17 -0.18
C LEU A 98 -1.53 17.52 -0.83
N GLY A 99 -0.71 17.94 -1.79
CA GLY A 99 -1.04 19.05 -2.68
C GLY A 99 -2.27 18.72 -3.53
N ALA A 100 -2.99 19.75 -4.00
CA ALA A 100 -4.26 19.58 -4.70
C ALA A 100 -4.18 18.61 -5.91
N GLU A 101 -3.11 18.68 -6.69
CA GLU A 101 -2.93 17.78 -7.83
C GLU A 101 -2.67 16.33 -7.43
N ASP A 102 -1.75 16.10 -6.47
CA ASP A 102 -1.41 14.77 -5.96
C ASP A 102 -2.61 14.11 -5.29
N ARG A 103 -3.38 14.90 -4.54
CA ARG A 103 -4.66 14.50 -3.94
C ARG A 103 -5.62 14.01 -5.02
N ALA A 104 -5.83 14.81 -6.07
CA ALA A 104 -6.74 14.46 -7.16
C ALA A 104 -6.27 13.22 -7.94
N ARG A 105 -4.96 13.07 -8.19
CA ARG A 105 -4.37 11.88 -8.81
C ARG A 105 -4.58 10.63 -7.96
N SER A 106 -4.29 10.75 -6.66
CA SER A 106 -4.46 9.67 -5.68
C SER A 106 -5.90 9.18 -5.59
N ILE A 107 -6.88 10.09 -5.54
CA ILE A 107 -8.32 9.75 -5.52
C ILE A 107 -8.72 9.02 -6.81
N ARG A 108 -8.32 9.54 -7.98
CA ARG A 108 -8.62 8.89 -9.26
C ARG A 108 -8.06 7.47 -9.33
N ALA A 109 -6.83 7.28 -8.86
CA ALA A 109 -6.21 5.96 -8.83
C ALA A 109 -6.87 5.00 -7.83
N GLY A 110 -7.28 5.48 -6.65
CA GLY A 110 -8.07 4.69 -5.70
C GLY A 110 -9.41 4.23 -6.30
N ALA A 111 -10.11 5.12 -7.01
CA ALA A 111 -11.34 4.78 -7.72
C ALA A 111 -11.14 3.71 -8.81
N LEU A 112 -10.02 3.75 -9.55
CA LEU A 112 -9.66 2.72 -10.52
C LEU A 112 -9.47 1.35 -9.86
N LEU A 113 -8.78 1.31 -8.72
CA LEU A 113 -8.57 0.07 -7.96
C LEU A 113 -9.88 -0.49 -7.38
N LEU A 114 -10.75 0.37 -6.86
CA LEU A 114 -12.07 -0.03 -6.35
C LEU A 114 -12.98 -0.62 -7.43
N LYS A 115 -12.87 -0.13 -8.67
CA LYS A 115 -13.60 -0.69 -9.81
C LYS A 115 -13.18 -2.14 -10.09
N SER A 116 -11.89 -2.43 -9.98
CA SER A 116 -11.34 -3.78 -10.20
C SER A 116 -11.72 -4.78 -9.10
N THR A 117 -12.17 -4.32 -7.93
CA THR A 117 -12.52 -5.18 -6.78
C THR A 117 -14.03 -5.29 -6.51
N ARG A 118 -14.88 -4.66 -7.33
CA ARG A 118 -16.33 -4.49 -7.06
C ARG A 118 -17.11 -5.79 -6.89
N HIS A 119 -16.71 -6.87 -7.57
CA HIS A 119 -17.44 -8.14 -7.59
C HIS A 119 -16.90 -9.20 -6.62
N ALA A 120 -15.90 -8.85 -5.80
CA ALA A 120 -15.40 -9.77 -4.79
C ALA A 120 -16.50 -10.09 -3.77
N ARG A 121 -16.67 -11.35 -3.37
CA ARG A 121 -17.60 -11.73 -2.29
C ARG A 121 -16.99 -11.38 -0.93
N TYR A 122 -17.84 -11.06 0.05
CA TYR A 122 -17.45 -10.82 1.45
C TYR A 122 -16.36 -9.76 1.66
N GLN A 123 -16.60 -8.55 1.17
CA GLN A 123 -15.58 -7.49 1.15
C GLN A 123 -15.28 -6.85 2.52
N GLY A 124 -16.01 -7.20 3.58
CA GLY A 124 -15.76 -6.73 4.94
C GLY A 124 -15.52 -5.22 5.01
N ILE A 125 -14.43 -4.82 5.67
CA ILE A 125 -14.01 -3.43 5.82
C ILE A 125 -13.85 -2.68 4.48
N LEU A 126 -13.36 -3.35 3.43
CA LEU A 126 -13.21 -2.75 2.09
C LEU A 126 -14.58 -2.43 1.48
N GLY A 127 -15.58 -3.27 1.73
CA GLY A 127 -16.97 -3.02 1.32
C GLY A 127 -17.53 -1.77 1.99
N HIS A 128 -17.43 -1.72 3.33
CA HIS A 128 -17.88 -0.57 4.11
C HIS A 128 -17.17 0.73 3.74
N PHE A 129 -15.85 0.68 3.51
CA PHE A 129 -15.11 1.86 3.09
C PHE A 129 -15.54 2.34 1.70
N ARG A 130 -15.84 1.43 0.76
CA ARG A 130 -16.40 1.79 -0.55
C ARG A 130 -17.75 2.49 -0.41
N ASP A 131 -18.60 2.04 0.50
CA ASP A 131 -19.89 2.69 0.75
C ASP A 131 -19.71 4.12 1.28
N GLN A 132 -18.74 4.34 2.17
CA GLN A 132 -18.40 5.68 2.67
C GLN A 132 -17.92 6.61 1.55
N ILE A 133 -17.12 6.10 0.61
CA ILE A 133 -16.69 6.87 -0.57
C ILE A 133 -17.90 7.19 -1.46
N ALA A 134 -18.80 6.23 -1.68
CA ALA A 134 -20.01 6.46 -2.48
C ALA A 134 -20.95 7.50 -1.85
N LEU A 135 -20.96 7.61 -0.52
CA LEU A 135 -21.69 8.62 0.24
C LEU A 135 -20.96 9.98 0.33
N GLY A 136 -19.75 10.10 -0.21
CA GLY A 136 -18.91 11.31 -0.09
C GLY A 136 -18.34 11.54 1.30
N ALA A 137 -18.37 10.53 2.17
CA ALA A 137 -17.91 10.57 3.55
C ALA A 137 -16.43 10.18 3.72
N ALA A 138 -15.78 9.76 2.62
CA ALA A 138 -14.36 9.52 2.45
C ALA A 138 -13.96 9.82 0.99
N GLU A 139 -12.68 10.11 0.74
CA GLU A 139 -12.21 10.45 -0.61
C GLU A 139 -11.77 9.21 -1.39
N GLY A 140 -11.18 8.23 -0.69
CA GLY A 140 -10.71 6.99 -1.30
C GLY A 140 -9.37 7.16 -2.00
N HIS A 141 -8.36 7.67 -1.29
CA HIS A 141 -7.00 7.74 -1.80
C HIS A 141 -6.43 6.37 -2.15
N LEU A 142 -5.56 6.31 -3.17
CA LEU A 142 -4.98 5.04 -3.60
C LEU A 142 -4.28 4.31 -2.45
N ALA A 143 -3.53 5.01 -1.60
CA ALA A 143 -2.80 4.39 -0.50
C ALA A 143 -3.73 3.72 0.53
N THR A 144 -4.81 4.40 0.94
CA THR A 144 -5.77 3.87 1.91
C THR A 144 -6.61 2.74 1.32
N VAL A 145 -7.07 2.90 0.07
CA VAL A 145 -7.76 1.85 -0.68
C VAL A 145 -6.84 0.63 -0.84
N TRP A 146 -5.58 0.83 -1.23
CA TRP A 146 -4.62 -0.25 -1.40
C TRP A 146 -4.33 -0.99 -0.09
N ALA A 147 -4.23 -0.27 1.03
CA ALA A 147 -4.08 -0.91 2.33
C ALA A 147 -5.28 -1.80 2.69
N ALA A 148 -6.51 -1.33 2.44
CA ALA A 148 -7.72 -2.12 2.66
C ALA A 148 -7.83 -3.32 1.69
N VAL A 149 -7.44 -3.15 0.43
CA VAL A 149 -7.37 -4.23 -0.57
C VAL A 149 -6.31 -5.26 -0.20
N GLY A 150 -5.13 -4.80 0.22
CA GLY A 150 -4.05 -5.67 0.67
C GLY A 150 -4.48 -6.51 1.86
N HIS A 151 -5.13 -5.90 2.85
CA HIS A 151 -5.73 -6.63 3.96
C HIS A 151 -6.78 -7.66 3.49
N PHE A 152 -7.68 -7.28 2.57
CA PHE A 152 -8.70 -8.17 2.02
C PHE A 152 -8.11 -9.41 1.33
N PHE A 153 -6.94 -9.28 0.70
CA PHE A 153 -6.20 -10.40 0.09
C PHE A 153 -5.13 -11.01 1.02
N HIS A 154 -5.18 -10.71 2.32
CA HIS A 154 -4.25 -11.22 3.33
C HIS A 154 -2.77 -10.90 3.06
N LEU A 155 -2.49 -9.76 2.42
CA LEU A 155 -1.12 -9.24 2.30
C LEU A 155 -0.64 -8.68 3.63
N SER A 156 0.61 -8.99 3.97
CA SER A 156 1.32 -8.33 5.06
C SER A 156 1.50 -6.84 4.77
N LEU A 157 1.64 -6.03 5.82
CA LEU A 157 1.94 -4.60 5.66
C LEU A 157 3.22 -4.36 4.84
N ALA A 158 4.25 -5.20 5.02
CA ALA A 158 5.48 -5.12 4.24
C ALA A 158 5.23 -5.27 2.73
N ASN A 159 4.41 -6.26 2.33
CA ASN A 159 4.05 -6.44 0.93
C ASN A 159 3.20 -5.27 0.43
N VAL A 160 2.25 -4.78 1.23
CA VAL A 160 1.44 -3.61 0.86
C VAL A 160 2.32 -2.39 0.57
N ILE A 161 3.32 -2.12 1.42
CA ILE A 161 4.25 -1.00 1.22
C ILE A 161 5.13 -1.24 -0.02
N ALA A 162 5.73 -2.43 -0.15
CA ALA A 162 6.63 -2.75 -1.24
C ALA A 162 5.92 -2.65 -2.60
N GLU A 163 4.71 -3.18 -2.73
CA GLU A 163 3.93 -3.12 -3.97
C GLU A 163 3.44 -1.71 -4.30
N TYR A 164 3.17 -0.88 -3.29
CA TYR A 164 2.86 0.54 -3.52
C TYR A 164 4.08 1.29 -4.07
N LEU A 165 5.25 1.08 -3.46
CA LEU A 165 6.51 1.67 -3.92
C LEU A 165 6.86 1.22 -5.35
N ARG A 166 6.67 -0.07 -5.64
CA ARG A 166 6.86 -0.62 -6.99
C ARG A 166 5.93 0.05 -8.01
N LEU A 167 4.64 0.20 -7.68
CA LEU A 167 3.68 0.88 -8.54
C LEU A 167 4.08 2.33 -8.86
N GLU A 168 4.48 3.10 -7.85
CA GLU A 168 4.93 4.49 -8.02
C GLU A 168 6.16 4.55 -8.93
N TRP A 169 7.14 3.68 -8.69
CA TRP A 169 8.34 3.60 -9.51
C TRP A 169 7.98 3.28 -10.96
N GLU A 170 7.19 2.23 -11.21
CA GLU A 170 6.84 1.78 -12.56
C GLU A 170 6.04 2.82 -13.34
N ILE A 171 5.19 3.60 -12.67
CA ILE A 171 4.44 4.67 -13.30
C ILE A 171 5.40 5.80 -13.70
N GLY A 172 6.21 6.30 -12.77
CA GLY A 172 7.03 7.46 -13.04
C GLY A 172 8.32 7.18 -13.84
N THR A 173 8.78 5.93 -13.95
CA THR A 173 9.92 5.55 -14.82
C THR A 173 9.51 4.97 -16.17
N ARG A 174 8.22 4.94 -16.51
CA ARG A 174 7.71 4.34 -17.77
C ARG A 174 8.42 4.83 -19.03
N GLY A 175 8.87 6.09 -19.04
CA GLY A 175 9.56 6.71 -20.17
C GLY A 175 11.10 6.60 -20.14
N ASP A 176 11.70 6.05 -19.08
CA ASP A 176 13.15 5.94 -18.94
C ASP A 176 13.61 4.52 -18.60
N PRO A 177 13.94 3.69 -19.61
CA PRO A 177 14.38 2.32 -19.42
C PRO A 177 15.75 2.20 -18.75
N ARG A 178 16.46 3.31 -18.51
CA ARG A 178 17.77 3.30 -17.83
C ARG A 178 17.65 3.48 -16.32
N CYS A 179 16.47 3.82 -15.81
CA CYS A 179 16.25 3.87 -14.37
C CYS A 179 16.41 2.48 -13.78
N GLN A 180 17.34 2.32 -12.84
CA GLN A 180 17.47 1.10 -12.06
C GLN A 180 16.35 1.01 -11.02
N GLN A 181 15.82 -0.18 -10.82
CA GLN A 181 14.81 -0.43 -9.80
C GLN A 181 15.42 -0.31 -8.39
N PRO A 182 14.82 0.48 -7.49
CA PRO A 182 15.20 0.57 -6.09
C PRO A 182 15.00 -0.75 -5.36
N ASN A 183 15.73 -0.96 -4.27
CA ASN A 183 15.49 -2.08 -3.37
C ASN A 183 14.28 -1.78 -2.48
N PHE A 184 13.08 -2.18 -2.90
CA PHE A 184 11.84 -1.91 -2.18
C PHE A 184 11.80 -2.65 -0.83
N GLY A 185 12.33 -3.87 -0.76
CA GLY A 185 12.44 -4.61 0.51
C GLY A 185 13.20 -3.82 1.59
N ARG A 186 14.32 -3.19 1.22
CA ARG A 186 15.09 -2.34 2.12
C ARG A 186 14.31 -1.10 2.55
N MET A 187 13.66 -0.39 1.62
CA MET A 187 12.91 0.82 1.94
C MET A 187 11.70 0.53 2.83
N THR A 188 11.00 -0.58 2.58
CA THR A 188 9.94 -1.08 3.43
C THR A 188 10.46 -1.38 4.84
N SER A 189 11.59 -2.08 4.93
CA SER A 189 12.24 -2.38 6.21
C SER A 189 12.63 -1.09 6.96
N GLU A 190 13.19 -0.09 6.28
CA GLU A 190 13.55 1.20 6.87
C GLU A 190 12.31 1.98 7.36
N LEU A 191 11.18 1.92 6.65
CA LEU A 191 9.93 2.54 7.11
C LEU A 191 9.39 1.85 8.38
N LEU A 192 9.41 0.51 8.40
CA LEU A 192 8.86 -0.29 9.50
C LEU A 192 9.78 -0.28 10.74
N LEU A 193 11.10 -0.35 10.55
CA LEU A 193 12.10 -0.42 11.63
C LEU A 193 12.65 0.95 12.03
N GLY A 194 12.70 1.91 11.12
CA GLY A 194 13.23 3.25 11.38
C GLY A 194 12.46 4.04 12.45
N ARG A 195 11.22 3.64 12.76
CA ARG A 195 10.45 4.17 13.90
C ARG A 195 10.70 3.46 15.22
N VAL A 196 11.18 2.23 15.21
CA VAL A 196 11.56 1.49 16.44
C VAL A 196 12.84 2.11 17.05
N ALA A 197 13.62 2.82 16.24
CA ALA A 197 14.87 3.47 16.64
C ALA A 197 14.73 4.94 17.08
N GLU A 198 13.54 5.52 17.19
CA GLU A 198 13.36 6.77 17.94
C GLU A 198 13.26 6.45 19.44
N PRO A 199 14.31 6.66 20.26
CA PRO A 199 14.14 6.62 21.69
C PRO A 199 13.15 7.71 22.07
N ARG A 200 12.05 7.33 22.74
CA ARG A 200 11.26 8.29 23.53
C ARG A 200 12.21 8.90 24.56
N VAL A 201 12.70 10.09 24.28
CA VAL A 201 13.38 10.91 25.29
C VAL A 201 12.27 11.45 26.19
N MET A 202 12.14 10.80 27.35
CA MET A 202 11.49 11.37 28.55
C MET A 202 12.29 12.56 29.07
#